data_AF-A0A7X8GFS2-F1
#
_entry.id   AF-A0A7X8GFS2-F1
#
_cell.length_a   1.000
_cell.length_b   1.000
_cell.length_c   1.000
_cell.angle_alpha   90.00
_cell.angle_beta   90.00
_cell.angle_gamma   90.00
#
_symmetry.space_group_name_H-M   'P 1'
#
loop_
_entity.id
_entity.type
_entity.pdbx_description
1 polymer ?
#
loop_
_entity_poly.entity_id
_entity_poly.type
_entity_poly.pdbx_seq_one_letter_code
_entity_poly.pdbx_strand_id
1 'polypeptide(L)'
;MKKIFVCVILFFNMYLINAQEDFKYYLPEGVSEDSLINIIINNGGINEYKLISLYYFGNKPIAAILPYSLIMANKWNYPPAMLEVYQSLLLLYNCSFYQNIEVMDKKFRNIALEYLIMYYENANEGKQKEYIRKFDIPNYIEKGYLKEQNGKFVIVESK
;
A
#
# COMPACT_ATOMS: atom_id res chain seq x y z
N MET A 1 27.24 -23.06 -27.60
CA MET A 1 25.85 -22.68 -27.31
C MET A 1 25.58 -22.27 -25.84
N LYS A 2 26.35 -22.69 -24.82
CA LYS A 2 26.13 -22.26 -23.42
C LYS A 2 26.51 -20.80 -23.10
N LYS A 3 27.50 -20.21 -23.77
CA LYS A 3 27.99 -18.84 -23.47
C LYS A 3 27.04 -17.72 -23.91
N ILE A 4 26.29 -17.91 -24.99
CA ILE A 4 25.34 -16.91 -25.51
C ILE A 4 24.12 -16.79 -24.58
N PHE A 5 23.68 -17.90 -23.97
CA PHE A 5 22.54 -17.93 -23.06
C PHE A 5 22.79 -17.13 -21.77
N VAL A 6 24.03 -17.15 -21.25
CA VAL A 6 24.40 -16.38 -20.04
C VAL A 6 24.42 -14.87 -20.33
N CYS A 7 24.89 -14.45 -21.51
CA CYS A 7 24.86 -13.04 -21.90
C CYS A 7 23.44 -12.52 -22.09
N VAL A 8 22.54 -13.31 -22.67
CA VAL A 8 21.12 -12.91 -22.84
C VAL A 8 20.43 -12.76 -21.48
N ILE A 9 20.68 -13.65 -20.51
CA ILE A 9 20.13 -13.53 -19.15
C ILE A 9 20.69 -12.29 -18.44
N LEU A 10 21.98 -11.97 -18.59
CA LEU A 10 22.58 -10.77 -17.99
C LEU A 10 22.07 -9.47 -18.64
N PHE A 11 21.89 -9.45 -19.97
CA PHE A 11 21.30 -8.30 -20.66
C PHE A 11 19.82 -8.12 -20.31
N PHE A 12 19.05 -9.20 -20.15
CA PHE A 12 17.66 -9.14 -19.71
C PHE A 12 17.54 -8.62 -18.27
N ASN A 13 18.45 -9.03 -17.38
CA ASN A 13 18.54 -8.50 -16.02
C ASN A 13 18.93 -7.02 -16.00
N MET A 14 19.89 -6.58 -16.83
CA MET A 14 20.21 -5.14 -16.96
C MET A 14 19.06 -4.32 -17.54
N TYR A 15 18.29 -4.88 -18.48
CA TYR A 15 17.12 -4.19 -19.06
C TYR A 15 15.98 -4.05 -18.04
N LEU A 16 15.78 -5.06 -17.17
CA LEU A 16 14.83 -5.00 -16.06
C LEU A 16 15.28 -4.03 -14.95
N ILE A 17 16.58 -3.89 -14.70
CA ILE A 17 17.13 -2.92 -13.73
C ILE A 17 17.01 -1.48 -14.28
N ASN A 18 17.18 -1.27 -15.59
CA ASN A 18 17.12 0.05 -16.23
C ASN A 18 15.69 0.52 -16.56
N ALA A 19 14.66 -0.32 -16.44
CA ALA A 19 13.27 0.07 -16.68
C ALA A 19 12.66 0.90 -15.52
N GLN A 20 13.45 1.26 -14.50
CA GLN A 20 13.02 1.99 -13.31
C GLN A 20 13.54 3.45 -13.28
N GLU A 21 13.80 4.06 -14.43
CA GLU A 21 14.12 5.50 -14.50
C GLU A 21 12.87 6.42 -14.47
N ASP A 22 11.65 5.89 -14.50
CA ASP A 22 10.54 6.70 -15.02
C ASP A 22 9.87 7.71 -14.07
N PHE A 23 10.06 7.68 -12.73
CA PHE A 23 9.52 8.75 -11.86
C PHE A 23 10.33 8.94 -10.57
N LYS A 24 11.30 9.86 -10.55
CA LYS A 24 11.91 10.35 -9.31
C LYS A 24 11.16 11.56 -8.78
N TYR A 25 10.67 11.49 -7.55
CA TYR A 25 10.08 12.64 -6.85
C TYR A 25 11.14 13.34 -6.01
N TYR A 26 11.18 14.66 -6.05
CA TYR A 26 12.12 15.45 -5.25
C TYR A 26 11.37 16.13 -4.11
N LEU A 27 11.97 16.13 -2.92
CA LEU A 27 11.50 16.94 -1.81
C LEU A 27 11.71 18.43 -2.14
N PRO A 28 10.86 19.33 -1.60
CA PRO A 28 11.07 20.77 -1.74
C PRO A 28 12.44 21.21 -1.21
N GLU A 29 12.98 22.29 -1.75
CA GLU A 29 14.26 22.84 -1.31
C GLU A 29 14.24 23.15 0.20
N GLY A 30 15.31 22.77 0.90
CA GLY A 30 15.43 22.94 2.35
C GLY A 30 14.65 21.94 3.20
N VAL A 31 13.90 21.00 2.59
CA VAL A 31 13.17 19.95 3.29
C VAL A 31 13.98 18.66 3.29
N SER A 32 14.25 18.11 4.48
CA SER A 32 14.93 16.82 4.63
C SER A 32 13.96 15.68 4.95
N GLU A 33 14.30 14.47 4.48
CA GLU A 33 13.58 13.23 4.78
C GLU A 33 13.40 13.05 6.30
N ASP A 34 14.48 13.20 7.07
CA ASP A 34 14.48 13.06 8.53
C ASP A 34 13.55 14.06 9.23
N SER A 35 13.50 15.32 8.75
CA SER A 35 12.61 16.34 9.32
C SER A 35 11.14 15.95 9.13
N LEU A 36 10.78 15.46 7.94
CA LEU A 36 9.42 15.00 7.65
C LEU A 36 9.05 13.81 8.54
N ILE A 37 9.93 12.81 8.61
CA ILE A 37 9.74 11.61 9.44
C ILE A 37 9.54 11.99 10.92
N ASN A 38 10.36 12.90 11.43
CA ASN A 38 10.28 13.35 12.82
C ASN A 38 8.90 13.98 13.14
N ILE A 39 8.38 14.79 12.23
CA ILE A 39 7.05 15.42 12.37
C ILE A 39 5.93 14.36 12.28
N ILE A 40 6.04 13.39 11.38
CA ILE A 40 5.05 12.31 11.25
C ILE A 40 4.97 11.48 12.55
N ILE A 41 6.12 11.06 13.08
CA ILE A 41 6.18 10.21 14.27
C ILE A 41 5.63 10.94 15.50
N ASN A 42 6.04 12.20 15.69
CA ASN A 42 5.75 12.93 16.92
C ASN A 42 4.42 13.69 16.89
N ASN A 43 4.03 14.23 15.74
CA ASN A 43 2.91 15.17 15.62
C ASN A 43 1.82 14.73 14.63
N GLY A 44 2.03 13.66 13.86
CA GLY A 44 1.04 13.21 12.86
C GLY A 44 0.87 14.17 11.70
N GLY A 45 1.95 14.80 11.24
CA GLY A 45 1.92 15.78 10.16
C GLY A 45 1.37 15.20 8.84
N ILE A 46 0.14 15.61 8.48
CA ILE A 46 -0.55 15.12 7.26
C ILE A 46 0.18 15.57 5.99
N ASN A 47 0.67 16.82 5.94
CA ASN A 47 1.35 17.33 4.76
C ASN A 47 2.71 16.67 4.58
N GLU A 48 3.42 16.47 5.67
CA GLU A 48 4.70 15.77 5.74
C GLU A 48 4.54 14.32 5.32
N TYR A 49 3.46 13.67 5.78
CA TYR A 49 3.11 12.32 5.36
C TYR A 49 2.83 12.23 3.85
N LYS A 50 2.12 13.20 3.27
CA LYS A 50 1.89 13.23 1.82
C LYS A 50 3.19 13.41 1.04
N LEU A 51 4.08 14.29 1.52
CA LEU A 51 5.39 14.51 0.91
C LEU A 51 6.26 13.25 0.97
N ILE A 52 6.31 12.58 2.14
CA ILE A 52 7.11 11.37 2.29
C ILE A 52 6.54 10.20 1.47
N SER A 53 5.21 10.05 1.40
CA SER A 53 4.54 9.01 0.59
C SER A 53 4.88 9.17 -0.89
N LEU A 54 4.77 10.38 -1.45
CA LEU A 54 5.16 10.67 -2.84
C LEU A 54 6.67 10.49 -3.07
N TYR A 55 7.49 10.99 -2.16
CA TYR A 55 8.94 10.84 -2.24
C TYR A 55 9.33 9.35 -2.26
N TYR A 56 8.74 8.54 -1.40
CA TYR A 56 9.05 7.12 -1.30
C TYR A 56 8.56 6.33 -2.50
N PHE A 57 7.37 6.64 -3.01
CA PHE A 57 6.80 6.00 -4.19
C PHE A 57 7.76 6.00 -5.40
N GLY A 58 8.48 7.11 -5.64
CA GLY A 58 9.42 7.20 -6.76
C GLY A 58 10.89 6.92 -6.44
N ASN A 59 11.27 6.83 -5.17
CA ASN A 59 12.70 6.78 -4.81
C ASN A 59 13.08 5.64 -3.87
N LYS A 60 12.13 4.92 -3.29
CA LYS A 60 12.40 3.86 -2.29
C LYS A 60 11.66 2.58 -2.67
N PRO A 61 12.06 1.42 -2.13
CA PRO A 61 11.26 0.20 -2.24
C PRO A 61 9.85 0.42 -1.74
N ILE A 62 8.88 -0.26 -2.35
CA ILE A 62 7.44 -0.02 -2.13
C ILE A 62 7.01 -0.15 -0.66
N ALA A 63 7.71 -0.99 0.10
CA ALA A 63 7.43 -1.23 1.52
C ALA A 63 8.07 -0.22 2.46
N ALA A 64 8.92 0.69 1.98
CA ALA A 64 9.64 1.64 2.82
C ALA A 64 8.69 2.61 3.55
N ILE A 65 7.51 2.89 2.98
CA ILE A 65 6.53 3.81 3.56
C ILE A 65 5.73 3.17 4.71
N LEU A 66 5.65 1.83 4.72
CA LEU A 66 4.76 1.06 5.60
C LEU A 66 4.89 1.40 7.09
N PRO A 67 6.09 1.56 7.69
CA PRO A 67 6.20 1.94 9.10
C PRO A 67 5.50 3.28 9.41
N TYR A 68 5.60 4.25 8.50
CA TYR A 68 5.00 5.57 8.66
C TYR A 68 3.50 5.53 8.39
N SER A 69 3.06 4.74 7.41
CA SER A 69 1.62 4.48 7.17
C SER A 69 0.97 3.83 8.38
N LEU A 70 1.62 2.84 9.01
CA LEU A 70 1.13 2.21 10.23
C LEU A 70 1.02 3.22 11.38
N ILE A 71 2.00 4.11 11.55
CA ILE A 71 1.94 5.16 12.58
C ILE A 71 0.78 6.11 12.30
N MET A 72 0.65 6.62 11.07
CA MET A 72 -0.43 7.55 10.71
C MET A 72 -1.81 6.92 10.79
N ALA A 73 -1.95 5.66 10.39
CA ALA A 73 -3.20 4.92 10.47
C ALA A 73 -3.63 4.66 11.92
N ASN A 74 -2.72 4.14 12.77
CA ASN A 74 -3.07 3.69 14.11
C ASN A 74 -3.01 4.79 15.17
N LYS A 75 -1.94 5.59 15.17
CA LYS A 75 -1.72 6.62 16.21
C LYS A 75 -2.52 7.88 15.92
N TRP A 76 -2.60 8.27 14.65
CA TRP A 76 -3.17 9.55 14.23
C TRP A 76 -4.52 9.42 13.51
N ASN A 77 -5.04 8.19 13.37
CA ASN A 77 -6.32 7.89 12.73
C ASN A 77 -6.48 8.53 11.35
N TYR A 78 -5.39 8.61 10.56
CA TYR A 78 -5.42 9.25 9.25
C TYR A 78 -5.89 8.26 8.16
N PRO A 79 -7.10 8.42 7.59
CA PRO A 79 -7.67 7.37 6.73
C PRO A 79 -6.84 7.04 5.47
N PRO A 80 -6.31 8.01 4.72
CA PRO A 80 -5.46 7.68 3.56
C PRO A 80 -4.25 6.80 3.89
N ALA A 81 -3.70 6.90 5.11
CA ALA A 81 -2.65 5.99 5.55
C ALA A 81 -3.16 4.57 5.79
N MET A 82 -4.41 4.38 6.24
CA MET A 82 -5.02 3.05 6.36
C MET A 82 -5.09 2.38 4.98
N LEU A 83 -5.51 3.12 3.96
CA LEU A 83 -5.54 2.62 2.59
C LEU A 83 -4.13 2.26 2.08
N GLU A 84 -3.13 3.10 2.38
CA GLU A 84 -1.74 2.86 1.98
C GLU A 84 -1.13 1.64 2.69
N VAL A 85 -1.51 1.35 3.94
CA VAL A 85 -1.14 0.09 4.61
C VAL A 85 -1.73 -1.10 3.86
N TYR A 86 -3.03 -1.09 3.55
CA TYR A 86 -3.68 -2.16 2.79
C TYR A 86 -2.96 -2.41 1.45
N GLN A 87 -2.71 -1.34 0.69
CA GLN A 87 -2.02 -1.43 -0.60
C GLN A 87 -0.58 -1.94 -0.46
N SER A 88 0.17 -1.43 0.52
CA SER A 88 1.55 -1.86 0.78
C SER A 88 1.64 -3.35 1.12
N LEU A 89 0.67 -3.88 1.88
CA LEU A 89 0.59 -5.29 2.21
C LEU A 89 0.29 -6.16 0.99
N LEU A 90 -0.58 -5.72 0.09
CA LEU A 90 -0.78 -6.40 -1.19
C LEU A 90 0.53 -6.44 -1.99
N LEU A 91 1.19 -5.29 -2.14
CA LEU A 91 2.39 -5.14 -2.97
C LEU A 91 3.56 -5.96 -2.43
N LEU A 92 3.70 -6.07 -1.11
CA LEU A 92 4.70 -6.92 -0.44
C LEU A 92 4.55 -8.42 -0.76
N TYR A 93 3.33 -8.87 -1.05
CA TYR A 93 3.04 -10.25 -1.44
C TYR A 93 3.14 -10.46 -2.96
N ASN A 94 3.81 -9.55 -3.68
CA ASN A 94 3.87 -9.51 -5.14
C ASN A 94 2.49 -9.51 -5.81
N CYS A 95 1.47 -8.99 -5.12
CA CYS A 95 0.18 -8.74 -5.75
C CYS A 95 0.35 -7.60 -6.75
N SER A 96 0.37 -7.94 -8.04
CA SER A 96 0.28 -6.95 -9.11
C SER A 96 -1.14 -6.37 -9.19
N PHE A 97 -1.31 -5.31 -9.98
CA PHE A 97 -2.58 -4.59 -10.23
C PHE A 97 -3.81 -5.46 -10.55
N TYR A 98 -3.65 -6.75 -10.81
CA TYR A 98 -4.71 -7.68 -11.20
C TYR A 98 -4.89 -8.89 -10.26
N GLN A 99 -4.13 -9.01 -9.16
CA GLN A 99 -4.23 -10.18 -8.26
C GLN A 99 -4.35 -9.80 -6.78
N ASN A 100 -5.05 -10.68 -6.08
CA ASN A 100 -6.01 -10.43 -5.01
C ASN A 100 -5.48 -11.00 -3.68
N ILE A 101 -6.01 -10.58 -2.52
CA ILE A 101 -5.67 -11.05 -1.15
C ILE A 101 -5.54 -12.58 -0.95
N GLU A 102 -5.96 -13.39 -1.92
CA GLU A 102 -5.96 -14.85 -1.90
C GLU A 102 -4.54 -15.45 -1.89
N VAL A 103 -3.54 -14.75 -2.44
CA VAL A 103 -2.15 -15.20 -2.44
C VAL A 103 -1.44 -14.96 -1.10
N MET A 104 -2.02 -14.09 -0.26
CA MET A 104 -1.49 -13.81 1.06
C MET A 104 -1.77 -14.99 1.99
N ASP A 105 -0.90 -15.24 2.96
CA ASP A 105 -1.29 -16.11 4.06
C ASP A 105 -2.42 -15.45 4.88
N LYS A 106 -3.15 -16.27 5.62
CA LYS A 106 -4.34 -15.83 6.35
C LYS A 106 -4.08 -14.65 7.28
N LYS A 107 -2.93 -14.64 7.97
CA LYS A 107 -2.64 -13.60 8.97
C LYS A 107 -2.49 -12.25 8.28
N PHE A 108 -1.68 -12.17 7.24
CA PHE A 108 -1.46 -10.90 6.54
C PHE A 108 -2.66 -10.48 5.70
N ARG A 109 -3.42 -11.44 5.15
CA ARG A 109 -4.72 -11.16 4.53
C ARG A 109 -5.68 -10.46 5.49
N ASN A 110 -5.82 -11.00 6.71
CA ASN A 110 -6.73 -10.43 7.70
C ASN A 110 -6.28 -9.01 8.07
N ILE A 111 -4.98 -8.80 8.32
CA ILE A 111 -4.45 -7.45 8.59
C ILE A 111 -4.76 -6.49 7.44
N ALA A 112 -4.52 -6.89 6.19
CA ALA A 112 -4.82 -6.03 5.05
C ALA A 112 -6.32 -5.67 4.97
N LEU A 113 -7.20 -6.65 5.18
CA LEU A 113 -8.65 -6.42 5.22
C LEU A 113 -9.07 -5.54 6.39
N GLU A 114 -8.44 -5.65 7.57
CA GLU A 114 -8.70 -4.75 8.70
C GLU A 114 -8.46 -3.29 8.30
N TYR A 115 -7.32 -2.99 7.66
CA TYR A 115 -7.02 -1.64 7.20
C TYR A 115 -7.95 -1.15 6.08
N LEU A 116 -8.39 -2.04 5.19
CA LEU A 116 -9.40 -1.72 4.18
C LEU A 116 -10.73 -1.31 4.83
N ILE A 117 -11.17 -2.05 5.84
CA ILE A 117 -12.39 -1.77 6.62
C ILE A 117 -12.21 -0.46 7.38
N MET A 118 -11.09 -0.28 8.09
CA MET A 118 -10.79 0.96 8.82
C MET A 118 -10.85 2.18 7.91
N TYR A 119 -10.25 2.11 6.71
CA TYR A 119 -10.34 3.18 5.73
C TYR A 119 -11.79 3.49 5.37
N TYR A 120 -12.57 2.46 5.05
CA TYR A 120 -13.97 2.62 4.66
C TYR A 120 -14.81 3.24 5.79
N GLU A 121 -14.57 2.88 7.04
CA GLU A 121 -15.31 3.41 8.19
C GLU A 121 -14.92 4.86 8.51
N ASN A 122 -13.66 5.25 8.34
CA ASN A 122 -13.14 6.54 8.80
C ASN A 122 -12.99 7.60 7.69
N ALA A 123 -12.90 7.21 6.43
CA ALA A 123 -12.74 8.16 5.34
C ALA A 123 -14.05 8.90 5.03
N ASN A 124 -13.96 10.22 4.82
CA ASN A 124 -15.05 11.00 4.24
C ASN A 124 -15.37 10.51 2.81
N GLU A 125 -16.58 10.78 2.32
CA GLU A 125 -16.97 10.41 0.96
C GLU A 125 -16.00 11.00 -0.07
N GLY A 126 -15.51 10.14 -0.97
CA GLY A 126 -14.51 10.49 -1.97
C GLY A 126 -14.31 9.38 -3.00
N LYS A 127 -13.71 9.72 -4.15
CA LYS A 127 -13.58 8.82 -5.31
C LYS A 127 -12.92 7.48 -4.98
N GLN A 128 -11.92 7.47 -4.11
CA GLN A 128 -11.23 6.25 -3.68
C GLN A 128 -12.13 5.34 -2.85
N LYS A 129 -12.85 5.89 -1.86
CA LYS A 129 -13.84 5.16 -1.06
C LYS A 129 -14.95 4.60 -1.95
N GLU A 130 -15.43 5.38 -2.92
CA GLU A 130 -16.39 4.91 -3.91
C GLU A 130 -15.85 3.76 -4.76
N TYR A 131 -14.60 3.85 -5.25
CA TYR A 131 -13.96 2.79 -6.02
C TYR A 131 -13.91 1.49 -5.20
N ILE A 132 -13.43 1.55 -3.96
CA ILE A 132 -13.35 0.40 -3.06
C ILE A 132 -14.74 -0.19 -2.79
N ARG A 133 -15.76 0.67 -2.58
CA ARG A 133 -17.14 0.22 -2.36
C ARG A 133 -17.76 -0.44 -3.59
N LYS A 134 -17.38 0.00 -4.80
CA LYS A 134 -17.92 -0.50 -6.06
C LYS A 134 -17.21 -1.75 -6.55
N PHE A 135 -15.90 -1.89 -6.30
CA PHE A 135 -15.06 -2.91 -6.93
C PHE A 135 -14.43 -3.90 -5.95
N ASP A 136 -13.82 -3.42 -4.86
CA ASP A 136 -13.04 -4.29 -3.96
C ASP A 136 -13.93 -4.99 -2.92
N ILE A 137 -14.75 -4.23 -2.19
CA ILE A 137 -15.59 -4.78 -1.11
C ILE A 137 -16.58 -5.84 -1.63
N PRO A 138 -17.36 -5.60 -2.71
CA PRO A 138 -18.29 -6.61 -3.22
C PRO A 138 -17.58 -7.89 -3.64
N ASN A 139 -16.41 -7.78 -4.28
CA ASN A 139 -15.60 -8.92 -4.68
C ASN A 139 -15.14 -9.75 -3.46
N TYR A 140 -14.73 -9.10 -2.38
CA TYR A 140 -14.34 -9.80 -1.15
C TYR A 140 -15.51 -10.40 -0.38
N ILE A 141 -16.71 -9.84 -0.51
CA ILE A 141 -17.94 -10.45 0.01
C ILE A 141 -18.30 -11.70 -0.81
N GLU A 142 -18.33 -11.59 -2.14
CA GLU A 142 -18.64 -12.71 -3.05
C GLU A 142 -17.67 -13.88 -2.84
N LYS A 143 -16.39 -13.57 -2.65
CA LYS A 143 -15.35 -14.58 -2.38
C LYS A 143 -15.34 -15.10 -0.94
N GLY A 144 -16.22 -14.61 -0.07
CA GLY A 144 -16.37 -15.08 1.32
C GLY A 144 -15.23 -14.68 2.26
N TYR A 145 -14.49 -13.62 1.96
CA TYR A 145 -13.48 -13.04 2.87
C TYR A 145 -14.10 -12.00 3.81
N LEU A 146 -15.12 -11.29 3.32
CA LEU A 146 -15.87 -10.30 4.08
C LEU A 146 -17.35 -10.69 4.15
N LYS A 147 -18.05 -10.19 5.16
CA LYS A 147 -19.50 -10.15 5.22
C LYS A 147 -19.95 -8.82 5.79
N GLU A 148 -21.12 -8.35 5.39
CA GLU A 148 -21.76 -7.20 6.03
C GLU A 148 -22.65 -7.68 7.18
N GLN A 149 -22.44 -7.12 8.37
CA GLN A 149 -23.19 -7.43 9.57
C GLN A 149 -23.49 -6.13 10.32
N ASN A 150 -24.78 -5.81 10.50
CA ASN A 150 -25.24 -4.59 11.17
C ASN A 150 -24.66 -3.30 10.56
N GLY A 151 -24.54 -3.23 9.22
CA GLY A 151 -23.99 -2.07 8.51
C GLY A 151 -22.48 -1.91 8.63
N LYS A 152 -21.76 -2.93 9.13
CA LYS A 152 -20.30 -2.98 9.20
C LYS A 152 -19.76 -4.17 8.44
N PHE A 153 -18.56 -4.03 7.89
CA PHE A 153 -17.85 -5.14 7.28
C PHE A 153 -17.06 -5.92 8.34
N VAL A 154 -17.15 -7.24 8.27
CA VAL A 154 -16.47 -8.15 9.21
C VAL A 154 -15.73 -9.22 8.41
N ILE A 155 -14.52 -9.56 8.85
CA ILE A 155 -13.69 -10.61 8.24
C ILE A 155 -14.27 -11.99 8.59
N VAL A 156 -14.29 -12.88 7.60
CA VAL A 156 -14.75 -14.25 7.77
C VAL A 156 -13.57 -15.15 8.14
N GLU A 157 -13.48 -15.53 9.42
CA GLU A 157 -12.37 -16.30 9.98
C GLU A 157 -12.22 -17.74 9.44
N SER A 158 -13.17 -18.27 8.68
CA SER A 158 -13.10 -19.64 8.16
C SER A 158 -12.28 -19.78 6.86
N LYS A 159 -11.74 -18.68 6.33
CA LYS A 159 -10.94 -18.63 5.09
C LYS A 159 -9.45 -18.30 5.34
#